data_AF-A0A1Q6KJT0-F1
#
_entry.id   AF-A0A1Q6KJT0-F1
#
_cell.length_a   1.000
_cell.length_b   1.000
_cell.length_c   1.000
_cell.angle_alpha   90.00
_cell.angle_beta   90.00
_cell.angle_gamma   90.00
#
_symmetry.space_group_name_H-M   'P 1'
#
loop_
_entity.id
_entity.type
_entity.pdbx_description
1 polymer ?
#
loop_
_entity_poly.entity_id
_entity_poly.type
_entity_poly.pdbx_seq_one_letter_code
_entity_poly.pdbx_strand_id
1 'polypeptide(L)' 'MDFNRVQSVLKNKEKVDIFYDERPVWIQGVNNHVAKVGFIDNFEERDVFIEDLYERNLYN' A
#
# COMPACT_ATOMS: atom_id res chain seq x y z
N MET A 1 4.32 6.71 1.65
CA MET A 1 5.39 5.89 1.02
C MET A 1 5.84 6.65 -0.22
N ASP A 2 6.84 6.16 -0.95
CA ASP A 2 7.19 6.72 -2.27
C ASP A 2 6.92 5.71 -3.40
N PHE A 3 6.88 6.22 -4.63
CA PHE A 3 6.59 5.42 -5.82
C PHE A 3 7.60 4.28 -6.03
N ASN A 4 8.89 4.54 -5.80
CA ASN A 4 9.95 3.53 -5.98
C ASN A 4 9.78 2.37 -4.99
N ARG A 5 9.40 2.68 -3.75
CA ARG A 5 9.14 1.69 -2.71
C ARG A 5 7.93 0.83 -3.05
N VAL A 6 6.83 1.44 -3.49
CA VAL A 6 5.64 0.69 -3.95
C VAL A 6 5.98 -0.22 -5.13
N GLN A 7 6.76 0.26 -6.09
CA GLN A 7 7.22 -0.57 -7.21
C GLN A 7 8.10 -1.74 -6.74
N SER A 8 8.99 -1.53 -5.77
CA SER A 8 9.80 -2.61 -5.17
C SER A 8 8.92 -3.68 -4.55
N VAL A 9 7.92 -3.29 -3.75
CA VAL A 9 6.98 -4.21 -3.10
C VAL A 9 6.26 -5.07 -4.13
N LEU A 10 5.71 -4.44 -5.17
CA LEU A 10 5.00 -5.14 -6.26
C LEU A 10 5.92 -6.06 -7.07
N LYS A 11 7.14 -5.61 -7.39
CA LYS A 11 8.09 -6.35 -8.22
C LYS A 11 8.70 -7.54 -7.50
N ASN A 12 9.06 -7.36 -6.23
CA ASN A 12 9.73 -8.39 -5.42
C ASN A 12 8.74 -9.31 -4.70
N LYS A 13 7.43 -9.02 -4.77
CA LYS A 13 6.38 -9.73 -4.01
C LYS A 13 6.69 -9.76 -2.51
N GLU A 14 7.23 -8.67 -2.00
CA GLU A 14 7.54 -8.52 -0.57
C GLU A 14 6.25 -8.57 0.24
N LYS A 15 6.26 -9.35 1.34
CA LYS A 15 5.17 -9.34 2.31
C LYS A 15 5.44 -8.21 3.30
N VAL A 16 4.86 -7.06 3.03
CA VAL A 16 4.93 -5.88 3.90
C VAL A 16 3.53 -5.49 4.36
N ASP A 17 3.41 -5.11 5.62
CA ASP A 17 2.16 -4.60 6.17
C ASP A 17 2.03 -3.12 5.79
N ILE A 18 1.17 -2.82 4.83
CA ILE A 18 0.88 -1.47 4.33
C ILE A 18 -0.46 -1.01 4.89
N PHE A 19 -0.52 0.25 5.28
CA PHE A 19 -1.69 0.87 5.87
C PHE A 19 -2.09 2.13 5.12
N TYR A 20 -3.40 2.39 5.11
CA TYR A 20 -4.02 3.64 4.70
C TYR A 20 -5.05 4.01 5.77
N ASP A 21 -4.95 5.20 6.36
CA ASP A 21 -5.88 5.67 7.39
C ASP A 21 -6.07 4.66 8.54
N GLU A 22 -4.95 4.17 9.09
CA GLU A 22 -4.88 3.12 10.13
C GLU A 22 -5.43 1.75 9.75
N ARG A 23 -5.92 1.58 8.52
CA ARG A 23 -6.49 0.32 8.04
C ARG A 23 -5.49 -0.46 7.19
N PRO A 24 -5.38 -1.78 7.37
CA PRO A 24 -4.48 -2.60 6.59
C PRO A 24 -4.99 -2.75 5.15
N VAL A 25 -4.09 -2.52 4.20
CA VAL A 25 -4.40 -2.55 2.76
C VAL A 25 -3.36 -3.36 1.99
N TRP A 26 -3.77 -3.88 0.83
CA TRP A 26 -2.86 -4.45 -0.16
C TRP A 26 -2.89 -3.61 -1.43
N ILE A 27 -1.72 -3.42 -2.05
CA ILE A 27 -1.61 -2.65 -3.30
C ILE A 27 -1.89 -3.57 -4.47
N GLN A 28 -2.90 -3.23 -5.28
CA GLN A 28 -3.26 -3.98 -6.49
C GLN A 28 -2.49 -3.50 -7.71
N GLY A 29 -2.20 -2.20 -7.76
CA GLY A 29 -1.50 -1.57 -8.87
C GLY A 29 -1.16 -0.11 -8.55
N VAL A 30 -0.27 0.45 -9.35
CA VAL A 30 0.18 1.83 -9.18
C VAL A 30 0.21 2.53 -10.54
N ASN A 31 -0.27 3.77 -10.56
CA ASN A 31 -0.25 4.64 -11.73
C ASN A 31 0.25 6.03 -11.30
N ASN A 32 1.48 6.36 -11.70
CA ASN A 32 2.19 7.59 -11.32
C ASN A 32 2.17 7.83 -9.79
N HIS A 33 1.32 8.73 -9.31
CA HIS A 33 1.26 9.13 -7.89
C HIS A 33 0.10 8.48 -7.12
N VAL A 34 -0.71 7.66 -7.80
CA VAL A 34 -1.91 7.03 -7.24
C VAL A 34 -1.73 5.52 -7.23
N ALA A 35 -2.00 4.90 -6.08
CA ALA A 35 -2.06 3.46 -5.91
C ALA A 35 -3.51 3.02 -5.78
N LYS A 36 -3.88 1.95 -6.51
CA LYS A 36 -5.12 1.24 -6.27
C LYS A 36 -4.90 0.27 -5.11
N VAL A 37 -5.62 0.48 -4.02
CA VAL A 37 -5.52 -0.36 -2.82
C VAL A 37 -6.82 -1.12 -2.58
N GLY A 38 -6.69 -2.34 -2.09
CA GLY A 38 -7.80 -3.10 -1.53
C GLY A 38 -7.68 -3.15 -0.01
N PHE A 39 -8.79 -2.93 0.69
CA PHE A 39 -8.85 -3.04 2.14
C PHE A 39 -9.01 -4.50 2.55
N ILE A 40 -8.17 -4.93 3.50
CA ILE A 40 -8.16 -6.32 3.97
C ILE A 40 -9.38 -6.64 4.84
N ASP A 41 -9.91 -5.62 5.53
CA ASP A 41 -11.01 -5.76 6.48
C ASP A 41 -12.40 -5.84 5.81
N ASN A 42 -12.63 -5.23 4.65
CA ASN A 42 -13.99 -5.10 4.10
C ASN A 42 -14.17 -5.26 2.57
N PHE A 43 -13.20 -5.83 1.83
CA PHE A 43 -13.27 -5.99 0.35
C PHE A 43 -13.52 -4.67 -0.43
N GLU A 44 -13.38 -3.52 0.22
CA GLU A 44 -13.44 -2.21 -0.42
C GLU A 44 -12.17 -1.98 -1.25
N GLU A 45 -12.31 -1.26 -2.36
CA GLU A 45 -11.18 -0.82 -3.16
C GLU A 45 -11.21 0.69 -3.29
N ARG A 46 -10.04 1.32 -3.24
CA ARG A 46 -9.92 2.79 -3.37
C ARG A 46 -8.63 3.16 -4.08
N ASP A 47 -8.71 4.24 -4.84
CA ASP A 47 -7.53 4.91 -5.39
C ASP A 47 -7.05 5.96 -4.38
N VAL A 48 -5.81 5.83 -3.93
CA VAL A 48 -5.21 6.67 -2.89
C VAL A 48 -3.85 7.18 -3.33
N PHE A 49 -3.41 8.32 -2.79
CA PHE A 49 -2.06 8.80 -3.08
C PHE A 49 -1.04 7.90 -2.38
N ILE A 50 0.07 7.63 -3.07
CA ILE A 50 1.16 6.78 -2.53
C ILE A 50 1.77 7.38 -1.26
N GLU A 51 1.74 8.71 -1.17
CA GLU A 51 2.22 9.48 -0.03
C GLU A 51 1.45 9.16 1.25
N ASP A 52 0.14 8.90 1.13
CA ASP A 52 -0.76 8.58 2.24
C ASP A 52 -0.60 7.13 2.76
N LEU A 53 0.07 6.27 1.98
CA LEU A 53 0.38 4.91 2.40
C LEU A 53 1.56 4.88 3.34
N TYR A 54 1.60 3.97 4.30
CA TYR A 54 2.77 3.78 5.14
C TYR A 54 2.95 2.32 5.56
N GLU A 55 4.20 1.92 5.74
CA GLU A 55 4.56 0.62 6.29
C GLU A 55 4.60 0.75 7.81
N ARG A 56 3.96 -0.17 8.53
CA ARG A 56 4.09 -0.22 9.99
C ARG A 56 5.04 -1.34 10.36
N ASN A 57 6.29 -1.00 10.68
CA ASN A 57 7.20 -1.95 11.32
C ASN A 57 6.72 -2.20 12.76
N LEU A 58 6.02 -3.32 12.98
CA LEU A 58 5.52 -3.76 14.29
C LEU A 58 6.63 -4.27 15.23
N TYR A 59 7.90 -4.26 14.81
CA TYR A 59 9.02 -4.89 15.51
C TYR A 59 10.14 -3.93 15.97
N ASN A 60 9.85 -2.64 16.15
CA ASN A 60 10.78 -1.71 16.82
C ASN A 60 10.55 -1.70 18.34
#